data_AF-A0AAV9IKY9-F1
#
_entry.id   AF-A0AAV9IKY9-F1
#
_cell.length_a   1.000
_cell.length_b   1.000
_cell.length_c   1.000
_cell.angle_alpha   90.00
_cell.angle_beta   90.00
_cell.angle_gamma   90.00
#
_symmetry.space_group_name_H-M   'P 1'
#
loop_
_entity.id
_entity.type
_entity.pdbx_description
1 polymer ?
#
loop_
_entity_poly.entity_id
_entity_poly.type
_entity_poly.pdbx_seq_one_letter_code
_entity_poly.pdbx_strand_id
1 'polypeptide(L)'
;MAYIVPVSSSYYFNSPVFSNRTSIKSKSSFVELPCRTFVRCPLVSKGSKTAGKQEIDYGDDEKRLAAVQQCTSKVELDISALEKQFSASDPQEIVDFALSNFGDEVAIAFSGAEDVVLLEYARRTGKPFRVFALDTGRLHPETYRFYEKASQYFKVSIEYQFPNAEEVEALVREKGLFSFYRDGHGECCGIRKVRPLKKKLSCLRAWITGQRKDQSPSTRSFVPTIQIDPTFEGKDGTKLFKFNPLANQSSEQVWSMIRALELPYNELHERGFVSIGCEPCTRPVLPNQHEREGRWWWEEATQKECGLHKGNLSSSGTEAKASQQVDALIKDEPIVVFARSDCPFCKQAKALLDALSIAYKLIEIDKVENGAELLEVLQKRTGQNTVPNIFISQKHIGGWTQLEQLYQKGLLRANSDRRVQLQN
;
A
#
# COMPACT_ATOMS: atom_id res chain seq x y z
N MET A 1 -15.17 40.77 6.05
CA MET A 1 -14.15 41.59 5.36
C MET A 1 -13.36 40.69 4.43
N ALA A 2 -13.75 40.63 3.16
CA ALA A 2 -12.96 40.03 2.11
C ALA A 2 -12.29 41.17 1.35
N TYR A 3 -10.96 41.20 1.32
CA TYR A 3 -10.20 42.16 0.52
C TYR A 3 -10.28 41.72 -0.94
N ILE A 4 -11.29 42.21 -1.66
CA ILE A 4 -11.26 42.29 -3.12
C ILE A 4 -10.46 43.57 -3.42
N VAL A 5 -9.24 43.42 -3.91
CA VAL A 5 -8.43 44.56 -4.38
C VAL A 5 -8.95 44.96 -5.76
N PRO A 6 -9.50 46.17 -5.95
CA PRO A 6 -9.89 46.63 -7.27
C PRO A 6 -8.66 47.19 -8.00
N VAL A 7 -8.47 46.76 -9.24
CA VAL A 7 -7.47 47.31 -10.15
C VAL A 7 -7.99 48.66 -10.66
N SER A 8 -7.32 49.76 -10.30
CA SER A 8 -7.64 51.09 -10.83
C SER A 8 -6.80 51.41 -12.07
N SER A 9 -7.53 51.68 -13.15
CA SER A 9 -7.13 52.09 -14.50
C SER A 9 -6.33 53.40 -14.57
N SER A 10 -5.50 53.56 -15.60
CA SER A 10 -5.46 54.74 -16.49
C SER A 10 -4.36 54.59 -17.54
N TYR A 11 -4.71 54.36 -18.82
CA TYR A 11 -4.15 55.07 -19.99
C TYR A 11 -5.09 54.87 -21.17
N TYR A 12 -5.65 55.98 -21.66
CA TYR A 12 -6.53 56.11 -22.82
C TYR A 12 -5.74 55.95 -24.14
N PHE A 13 -6.33 55.30 -25.16
CA PHE A 13 -6.41 55.84 -26.53
C PHE A 13 -7.42 55.05 -27.42
N ASN A 14 -8.42 55.80 -27.87
CA ASN A 14 -9.37 55.68 -29.00
C ASN A 14 -9.55 54.38 -29.84
N SER A 15 -10.79 53.86 -29.79
CA SER A 15 -11.75 53.35 -30.81
C SER A 15 -11.37 53.30 -32.33
N PRO A 16 -12.01 52.44 -33.19
CA PRO A 16 -13.44 52.12 -33.16
C PRO A 16 -13.93 50.67 -33.38
N VAL A 17 -15.01 50.40 -32.64
CA VAL A 17 -16.23 49.62 -32.92
C VAL A 17 -16.35 48.94 -34.29
N PHE A 18 -16.50 47.61 -34.25
CA PHE A 18 -17.44 46.89 -35.14
C PHE A 18 -18.29 45.95 -34.30
N SER A 19 -19.60 46.21 -34.30
CA SER A 19 -20.62 45.38 -33.70
C SER A 19 -20.90 44.16 -34.57
N ASN A 20 -20.98 42.97 -33.99
CA ASN A 20 -21.94 41.97 -34.44
C ASN A 20 -22.41 41.13 -33.25
N ARG A 21 -23.70 41.31 -32.93
CA ARG A 21 -24.48 40.43 -32.06
C ARG A 21 -24.77 39.14 -32.81
N THR A 22 -24.42 38.01 -32.23
CA THR A 22 -25.10 36.74 -32.51
C THR A 22 -25.36 36.03 -31.20
N SER A 23 -26.65 35.95 -30.86
CA SER A 23 -27.18 35.19 -29.74
C SER A 23 -27.00 33.69 -30.05
N ILE A 24 -26.34 32.94 -29.17
CA ILE A 24 -26.41 31.48 -29.16
C ILE A 24 -26.91 31.04 -27.78
N LYS A 25 -28.10 30.44 -27.81
CA LYS A 25 -28.78 29.82 -26.67
C LYS A 25 -27.91 28.70 -26.10
N SER A 26 -27.63 28.75 -24.80
CA SER A 26 -27.01 27.66 -24.05
C SER A 26 -27.99 26.49 -23.94
N LYS A 27 -27.68 25.37 -24.60
CA LYS A 27 -28.19 24.05 -24.19
C LYS A 27 -27.10 23.40 -23.35
N SER A 28 -27.38 23.30 -22.06
CA SER A 28 -26.67 22.44 -21.12
C SER A 28 -27.00 20.98 -21.44
N SER A 29 -26.02 20.22 -21.90
CA SER A 29 -26.06 18.77 -21.90
C SER A 29 -24.80 18.29 -21.18
N PHE A 30 -24.99 17.88 -19.93
CA PHE A 30 -24.05 17.04 -19.20
C PHE A 30 -23.83 15.76 -20.02
N VAL A 31 -22.60 15.52 -20.44
CA VAL A 31 -22.17 14.24 -20.99
C VAL A 31 -21.37 13.56 -19.89
N GLU A 32 -22.00 12.63 -19.19
CA GLU A 32 -21.25 11.57 -18.52
C GLU A 32 -20.60 10.71 -19.60
N LEU A 33 -19.26 10.66 -19.61
CA LEU A 33 -18.51 9.76 -20.48
C LEU A 33 -18.31 8.43 -19.72
N PRO A 34 -18.94 7.32 -20.15
CA PRO A 34 -18.52 6.01 -19.70
C PRO A 34 -17.23 5.59 -20.42
N CYS A 35 -16.42 4.84 -19.69
CA CYS A 35 -15.20 4.19 -20.15
C CYS A 35 -15.50 3.29 -21.37
N ARG A 36 -15.28 3.78 -22.59
CA ARG A 36 -15.25 2.96 -23.81
C ARG A 36 -14.03 3.33 -24.65
N THR A 37 -13.07 2.40 -24.68
CA THR A 37 -11.93 2.39 -25.59
C THR A 37 -12.43 2.18 -27.01
N PHE A 38 -12.17 3.12 -27.92
CA PHE A 38 -12.33 2.91 -29.36
C PHE A 38 -11.14 2.10 -29.87
N VAL A 39 -11.36 0.83 -30.20
CA VAL A 39 -10.41 0.07 -31.04
C VAL A 39 -10.70 0.47 -32.49
N ARG A 40 -9.83 1.29 -33.09
CA ARG A 40 -9.76 1.43 -34.55
C ARG A 40 -8.83 0.36 -35.09
N CYS A 41 -9.41 -0.71 -35.62
CA CYS A 41 -8.72 -1.68 -36.46
C CYS A 41 -8.47 -1.05 -37.85
N PRO A 42 -7.24 -1.09 -38.41
CA PRO A 42 -6.97 -0.57 -39.74
C PRO A 42 -7.30 -1.63 -40.79
N LEU A 43 -8.47 -1.56 -41.40
CA LEU A 43 -8.74 -2.28 -42.64
C LEU A 43 -8.83 -1.30 -43.81
N VAL A 44 -7.72 -1.29 -44.55
CA VAL A 44 -7.60 -1.28 -46.01
C VAL A 44 -8.82 -0.78 -46.80
N SER A 45 -8.57 0.30 -47.54
CA SER A 45 -9.38 0.88 -48.61
C SER A 45 -9.93 -0.14 -49.62
N LYS A 46 -11.16 0.08 -50.11
CA LYS A 46 -11.49 0.30 -51.54
C LYS A 46 -13.02 0.39 -51.75
N GLY A 47 -13.42 1.25 -52.69
CA GLY A 47 -14.80 1.39 -53.13
C GLY A 47 -15.19 0.43 -54.27
N SER A 48 -16.43 0.67 -54.74
CA SER A 48 -17.03 0.26 -56.02
C SER A 48 -17.83 -1.06 -56.12
N LYS A 49 -19.15 -0.88 -56.14
CA LYS A 49 -20.19 -1.42 -57.05
C LYS A 49 -20.46 -2.94 -57.19
N THR A 50 -21.77 -3.22 -57.00
CA THR A 50 -22.68 -4.14 -57.73
C THR A 50 -22.61 -5.66 -57.54
N ALA A 51 -23.56 -6.14 -56.73
CA ALA A 51 -24.56 -7.19 -56.99
C ALA A 51 -24.14 -8.48 -57.74
N GLY A 52 -24.09 -9.57 -56.97
CA GLY A 52 -24.27 -10.95 -57.43
C GLY A 52 -24.64 -11.82 -56.23
N LYS A 53 -25.80 -12.49 -56.27
CA LYS A 53 -26.24 -13.45 -55.24
C LYS A 53 -25.32 -14.67 -55.27
N GLN A 54 -24.65 -14.94 -54.16
CA GLN A 54 -24.07 -16.25 -53.86
C GLN A 54 -24.39 -16.56 -52.40
N GLU A 55 -24.96 -17.74 -52.17
CA GLU A 55 -25.24 -18.30 -50.85
C GLU A 55 -23.99 -18.25 -49.98
N ILE A 56 -24.12 -17.64 -48.81
CA ILE A 56 -23.05 -17.57 -47.83
C ILE A 56 -23.19 -18.81 -46.96
N ASP A 57 -22.22 -19.70 -47.09
CA ASP A 57 -21.99 -20.86 -46.24
C ASP A 57 -21.79 -20.39 -44.78
N TYR A 58 -22.65 -20.84 -43.86
CA TYR A 58 -22.62 -20.55 -42.43
C TYR A 58 -21.65 -21.48 -41.65
N GLY A 59 -20.63 -22.02 -42.30
CA GLY A 59 -19.72 -23.02 -41.73
C GLY A 59 -18.53 -22.52 -40.89
N ASP A 60 -18.35 -21.19 -40.71
CA ASP A 60 -17.11 -20.63 -40.13
C ASP A 60 -17.32 -19.74 -38.87
N ASP A 61 -18.56 -19.59 -38.40
CA ASP A 61 -18.85 -18.77 -37.21
C ASP A 61 -18.42 -19.47 -35.91
N GLU A 62 -18.48 -20.80 -35.82
CA GLU A 62 -17.96 -21.55 -34.66
C GLU A 62 -16.44 -21.47 -34.55
N LYS A 63 -15.71 -21.45 -35.66
CA LYS A 63 -14.24 -21.31 -35.65
C LYS A 63 -13.81 -19.89 -35.32
N ARG A 64 -14.58 -18.87 -35.75
CA ARG A 64 -14.38 -17.48 -35.30
C ARG A 64 -14.73 -17.29 -33.83
N LEU A 65 -15.82 -17.90 -33.34
CA LEU A 65 -16.15 -17.89 -31.91
C LEU A 65 -15.05 -18.59 -31.12
N ALA A 66 -14.54 -19.75 -31.58
CA ALA A 66 -13.44 -20.46 -30.95
C ALA A 66 -12.13 -19.64 -30.95
N ALA A 67 -11.81 -18.93 -32.05
CA ALA A 67 -10.63 -18.07 -32.13
C ALA A 67 -10.73 -16.81 -31.23
N VAL A 68 -11.94 -16.28 -31.02
CA VAL A 68 -12.20 -15.20 -30.06
C VAL A 68 -12.20 -15.74 -28.62
N GLN A 69 -12.71 -16.95 -28.38
CA GLN A 69 -12.68 -17.65 -27.09
C GLN A 69 -11.24 -18.00 -26.67
N GLN A 70 -10.35 -18.26 -27.64
CA GLN A 70 -8.96 -18.63 -27.40
C GLN A 70 -8.07 -17.43 -27.04
N CYS A 71 -8.53 -16.19 -27.23
CA CYS A 71 -7.84 -14.98 -26.78
C CYS A 71 -8.31 -14.47 -25.40
N THR A 72 -9.25 -15.17 -24.74
CA THR A 72 -9.68 -14.87 -23.36
C THR A 72 -9.35 -16.01 -22.42
N SER A 73 -8.11 -16.52 -22.47
CA SER A 73 -7.63 -17.35 -21.36
C SER A 73 -7.58 -16.46 -20.12
N LYS A 74 -8.43 -16.76 -19.12
CA LYS A 74 -8.25 -16.23 -17.77
C LYS A 74 -6.81 -16.56 -17.37
N VAL A 75 -5.98 -15.53 -17.26
CA VAL A 75 -4.62 -15.67 -16.71
C VAL A 75 -4.78 -16.14 -15.28
N GLU A 76 -4.71 -17.45 -15.06
CA GLU A 76 -4.75 -18.07 -13.75
C GLU A 76 -3.31 -18.11 -13.24
N LEU A 77 -2.93 -17.06 -12.51
CA LEU A 77 -1.59 -16.93 -11.94
C LEU A 77 -1.50 -17.74 -10.65
N ASP A 78 -0.51 -18.64 -10.55
CA ASP A 78 -0.11 -19.21 -9.28
C ASP A 78 0.74 -18.19 -8.50
N ILE A 79 0.07 -17.46 -7.61
CA ILE A 79 0.68 -16.39 -6.82
C ILE A 79 1.73 -16.93 -5.85
N SER A 80 1.56 -18.15 -5.32
CA SER A 80 2.54 -18.71 -4.40
C SER A 80 3.84 -19.05 -5.12
N ALA A 81 3.76 -19.61 -6.32
CA ALA A 81 4.93 -19.90 -7.14
C ALA A 81 5.62 -18.61 -7.62
N LEU A 82 4.84 -17.63 -8.09
CA LEU A 82 5.37 -16.35 -8.57
C LEU A 82 6.00 -15.54 -7.45
N GLU A 83 5.43 -15.51 -6.25
CA GLU A 83 6.05 -14.82 -5.11
C GLU A 83 7.39 -15.45 -4.73
N LYS A 84 7.47 -16.79 -4.74
CA LYS A 84 8.75 -17.47 -4.48
C LYS A 84 9.79 -17.13 -5.54
N GLN A 85 9.39 -17.11 -6.82
CA GLN A 85 10.28 -16.73 -7.91
C GLN A 85 10.74 -15.27 -7.78
N PHE A 86 9.79 -14.33 -7.67
CA PHE A 86 10.07 -12.90 -7.67
C PHE A 86 10.76 -12.39 -6.41
N SER A 87 10.67 -13.11 -5.29
CA SER A 87 11.40 -12.77 -4.07
C SER A 87 12.92 -12.65 -4.29
N ALA A 88 13.47 -13.32 -5.31
CA ALA A 88 14.89 -13.28 -5.68
C ALA A 88 15.17 -12.63 -7.04
N SER A 89 14.14 -12.15 -7.75
CA SER A 89 14.29 -11.54 -9.08
C SER A 89 14.72 -10.07 -9.02
N ASP A 90 15.26 -9.59 -10.15
CA ASP A 90 15.46 -8.16 -10.37
C ASP A 90 14.11 -7.43 -10.47
N PRO A 91 13.94 -6.23 -9.87
CA PRO A 91 12.69 -5.48 -9.98
C PRO A 91 12.22 -5.22 -11.41
N GLN A 92 13.13 -5.08 -12.37
CA GLN A 92 12.80 -4.90 -13.78
C GLN A 92 12.09 -6.13 -14.36
N GLU A 93 12.47 -7.34 -13.95
CA GLU A 93 11.82 -8.59 -14.41
C GLU A 93 10.36 -8.65 -13.94
N ILE A 94 10.10 -8.20 -12.71
CA ILE A 94 8.75 -8.16 -12.13
C ILE A 94 7.87 -7.17 -12.90
N VAL A 95 8.42 -5.99 -13.24
CA VAL A 95 7.73 -4.99 -14.07
C VAL A 95 7.48 -5.55 -15.48
N ASP A 96 8.48 -6.16 -16.10
CA ASP A 96 8.36 -6.75 -17.43
C ASP A 96 7.29 -7.84 -17.49
N PHE A 97 7.26 -8.71 -16.47
CA PHE A 97 6.23 -9.73 -16.33
C PHE A 97 4.83 -9.12 -16.23
N ALA A 98 4.64 -8.11 -15.37
CA ALA A 98 3.35 -7.46 -15.19
C ALA A 98 2.87 -6.81 -16.50
N LEU A 99 3.73 -6.08 -17.19
CA LEU A 99 3.40 -5.44 -18.48
C LEU A 99 3.10 -6.49 -19.56
N SER A 100 3.85 -7.59 -19.61
CA SER A 100 3.65 -8.66 -20.61
C SER A 100 2.34 -9.42 -20.43
N ASN A 101 1.90 -9.63 -19.18
CA ASN A 101 0.71 -10.44 -18.88
C ASN A 101 -0.59 -9.63 -18.85
N PHE A 102 -0.52 -8.33 -18.53
CA PHE A 102 -1.71 -7.50 -18.34
C PHE A 102 -1.86 -6.35 -19.33
N GLY A 103 -0.80 -5.97 -20.05
CA GLY A 103 -0.86 -4.94 -21.09
C GLY A 103 -1.54 -3.65 -20.63
N ASP A 104 -2.59 -3.24 -21.33
CA ASP A 104 -3.36 -2.02 -21.00
C ASP A 104 -4.21 -2.14 -19.73
N GLU A 105 -4.36 -3.35 -19.15
CA GLU A 105 -5.11 -3.61 -17.92
C GLU A 105 -4.23 -3.55 -16.66
N VAL A 106 -2.96 -3.12 -16.78
CA VAL A 106 -2.06 -2.78 -15.67
C VAL A 106 -1.62 -1.32 -15.73
N ALA A 107 -1.46 -0.70 -14.56
CA ALA A 107 -0.88 0.64 -14.47
C ALA A 107 0.02 0.79 -13.23
N ILE A 108 1.03 1.65 -13.37
CA ILE A 108 1.94 2.03 -12.28
C ILE A 108 1.29 3.15 -11.47
N ALA A 109 1.18 2.95 -10.16
CA ALA A 109 0.76 3.98 -9.22
C ALA A 109 1.97 4.87 -8.89
N PHE A 110 1.92 6.13 -9.33
CA PHE A 110 2.99 7.10 -9.15
C PHE A 110 2.60 8.17 -8.12
N SER A 111 3.28 8.17 -6.99
CA SER A 111 3.08 9.08 -5.87
C SER A 111 4.00 10.30 -5.91
N GLY A 112 5.05 10.28 -6.73
CA GLY A 112 5.96 11.42 -6.88
C GLY A 112 7.05 11.45 -5.81
N ALA A 113 7.43 10.27 -5.34
CA ALA A 113 8.54 10.03 -4.42
C ALA A 113 9.57 9.13 -5.13
N GLU A 114 10.12 8.16 -4.41
CA GLU A 114 11.16 7.23 -4.91
C GLU A 114 10.63 6.20 -5.93
N ASP A 115 9.31 6.17 -6.19
CA ASP A 115 8.66 5.29 -7.16
C ASP A 115 8.89 5.67 -8.63
N VAL A 116 9.63 6.77 -8.89
CA VAL A 116 10.12 7.12 -10.22
C VAL A 116 10.98 6.03 -10.85
N VAL A 117 11.66 5.23 -10.03
CA VAL A 117 12.46 4.08 -10.48
C VAL A 117 11.59 3.04 -11.21
N LEU A 118 10.31 2.90 -10.85
CA LEU A 118 9.40 2.00 -11.58
C LEU A 118 9.12 2.47 -13.01
N LEU A 119 9.09 3.79 -13.24
CA LEU A 119 8.94 4.34 -14.59
C LEU A 119 10.18 4.05 -15.43
N GLU A 120 11.37 4.10 -14.83
CA GLU A 120 12.62 3.74 -15.50
C GLU A 120 12.65 2.24 -15.85
N TYR A 121 12.28 1.36 -14.92
CA TYR A 121 12.17 -0.07 -15.22
C TYR A 121 11.16 -0.34 -16.34
N ALA A 122 9.98 0.28 -16.27
CA ALA A 122 8.96 0.14 -17.31
C ALA A 122 9.47 0.65 -18.67
N ARG A 123 10.14 1.80 -18.71
CA ARG A 123 10.75 2.35 -19.93
C ARG A 123 11.77 1.39 -20.54
N ARG A 124 12.61 0.74 -19.72
CA ARG A 124 13.62 -0.22 -20.17
C ARG A 124 13.06 -1.50 -20.77
N THR A 125 11.81 -1.87 -20.43
CA THR A 125 11.13 -3.00 -21.08
C THR A 125 10.84 -2.75 -22.56
N GLY A 126 10.81 -1.48 -23.00
CA GLY A 126 10.40 -1.09 -24.34
C GLY A 126 8.90 -1.30 -24.64
N LYS A 127 8.10 -1.70 -23.64
CA LYS A 127 6.66 -1.93 -23.76
C LYS A 127 5.87 -0.65 -23.46
N PRO A 128 4.68 -0.45 -24.07
CA PRO A 128 3.80 0.62 -23.63
C PRO A 128 3.35 0.36 -22.18
N PHE A 129 3.26 1.42 -21.38
CA PHE A 129 2.81 1.30 -19.99
C PHE A 129 1.98 2.51 -19.58
N ARG A 130 1.08 2.29 -18.62
CA ARG A 130 0.18 3.31 -18.07
C ARG A 130 0.65 3.75 -16.70
N VAL A 131 0.46 5.02 -16.41
CA VAL A 131 0.83 5.63 -15.12
C VAL A 131 -0.35 6.42 -14.61
N PHE A 132 -0.66 6.31 -13.32
CA PHE A 132 -1.68 7.14 -12.68
C PHE A 132 -1.17 7.72 -11.38
N ALA A 133 -1.65 8.91 -11.02
CA ALA A 133 -1.33 9.59 -9.78
C ALA A 133 -2.62 10.00 -9.05
N LEU A 134 -2.59 9.98 -7.72
CA LEU A 134 -3.71 10.42 -6.89
C LEU A 134 -3.49 11.89 -6.52
N ASP A 135 -4.23 12.79 -7.16
CA ASP A 135 -4.21 14.20 -6.79
C ASP A 135 -5.25 14.45 -5.69
N THR A 136 -4.78 14.61 -4.46
CA THR A 136 -5.64 14.87 -3.31
C THR A 136 -6.14 16.31 -3.23
N GLY A 137 -5.64 17.20 -4.10
CA GLY A 137 -5.80 18.65 -4.05
C GLY A 137 -5.01 19.32 -2.92
N ARG A 138 -4.13 18.57 -2.24
CA ARG A 138 -3.32 19.02 -1.08
C ARG A 138 -1.88 18.52 -1.17
N LEU A 139 -1.40 18.23 -2.37
CA LEU A 139 -0.01 17.87 -2.61
C LEU A 139 0.89 19.11 -2.51
N HIS A 140 2.19 18.90 -2.33
CA HIS A 140 3.15 19.98 -2.41
C HIS A 140 3.21 20.54 -3.84
N PRO A 141 3.40 21.86 -4.03
CA PRO A 141 3.72 22.44 -5.34
C PRO A 141 4.90 21.75 -6.04
N GLU A 142 5.91 21.36 -5.27
CA GLU A 142 7.08 20.59 -5.69
C GLU A 142 6.69 19.24 -6.32
N THR A 143 5.69 18.55 -5.75
CA THR A 143 5.17 17.28 -6.29
C THR A 143 4.49 17.48 -7.65
N TYR A 144 3.74 18.58 -7.84
CA TYR A 144 3.14 18.88 -9.14
C TYR A 144 4.20 19.17 -10.22
N ARG A 145 5.20 20.00 -9.89
CA ARG A 145 6.35 20.26 -10.79
C ARG A 145 7.07 18.96 -11.12
N PHE A 146 7.22 18.07 -10.14
CA PHE A 146 7.85 16.78 -10.36
C PHE A 146 7.03 15.86 -11.27
N TYR A 147 5.70 15.80 -11.11
CA TYR A 147 4.84 15.05 -12.03
C TYR A 147 4.99 15.52 -13.47
N GLU A 148 5.01 16.83 -13.71
CA GLU A 148 5.24 17.38 -15.03
C GLU A 148 6.63 17.01 -15.57
N LYS A 149 7.68 17.19 -14.76
CA LYS A 149 9.06 16.83 -15.13
C LYS A 149 9.19 15.34 -15.46
N ALA A 150 8.60 14.46 -14.67
CA ALA A 150 8.61 13.02 -14.90
C ALA A 150 7.81 12.65 -16.17
N SER A 151 6.63 13.23 -16.36
CA SER A 151 5.80 13.02 -17.57
C SER A 151 6.57 13.38 -18.84
N GLN A 152 7.27 14.51 -18.85
CA GLN A 152 8.10 14.96 -19.97
C GLN A 152 9.32 14.06 -20.19
N TYR A 153 10.03 13.72 -19.10
CA TYR A 153 11.25 12.89 -19.16
C TYR A 153 10.96 11.49 -19.69
N PHE A 154 9.96 10.81 -19.14
CA PHE A 154 9.58 9.45 -19.53
C PHE A 154 8.66 9.41 -20.76
N LYS A 155 8.19 10.57 -21.25
CA LYS A 155 7.24 10.71 -22.36
C LYS A 155 5.95 9.90 -22.14
N VAL A 156 5.42 9.99 -20.91
CA VAL A 156 4.20 9.29 -20.51
C VAL A 156 3.12 10.27 -20.07
N SER A 157 1.87 9.97 -20.40
CA SER A 157 0.72 10.72 -19.90
C SER A 157 0.30 10.17 -18.55
N ILE A 158 0.42 10.96 -17.50
CA ILE A 158 -0.02 10.57 -16.14
C ILE A 158 -1.53 10.75 -16.04
N GLU A 159 -2.23 9.68 -15.66
CA GLU A 159 -3.69 9.69 -15.45
C GLU A 159 -4.03 10.19 -14.02
N TYR A 160 -4.26 11.50 -13.86
CA TYR A 160 -4.59 12.08 -12.55
C TYR A 160 -5.99 11.68 -12.06
N GLN A 161 -6.07 11.19 -10.82
CA GLN A 161 -7.31 10.86 -10.14
C GLN A 161 -7.60 11.87 -9.04
N PHE A 162 -8.68 12.64 -9.22
CA PHE A 162 -9.11 13.67 -8.29
C PHE A 162 -10.21 13.15 -7.34
N PRO A 163 -10.34 13.72 -6.13
CA PRO A 163 -11.48 13.43 -5.26
C PRO A 163 -12.81 13.92 -5.82
N ASN A 164 -13.89 13.30 -5.37
CA ASN A 164 -15.23 13.83 -5.60
C ASN A 164 -15.38 15.18 -4.86
N ALA A 165 -15.77 16.22 -5.60
CA ALA A 165 -15.88 17.57 -5.07
C ALA A 165 -16.93 17.70 -3.96
N GLU A 166 -18.10 17.09 -4.12
CA GLU A 166 -19.20 17.15 -3.15
C GLU A 166 -18.79 16.52 -1.81
N GLU A 167 -18.10 15.37 -1.85
CA GLU A 167 -17.59 14.72 -0.64
C GLU A 167 -16.53 15.57 0.08
N VAL A 168 -15.65 16.22 -0.68
CA VAL A 168 -14.64 17.13 -0.13
C VAL A 168 -15.28 18.36 0.48
N GLU A 169 -16.26 18.96 -0.21
CA GLU A 169 -16.99 20.12 0.27
C GLU A 169 -17.74 19.81 1.57
N ALA A 170 -18.41 18.67 1.65
CA ALA A 170 -19.10 18.23 2.86
C ALA A 170 -18.12 18.12 4.05
N LEU A 171 -17.00 17.41 3.87
CA LEU A 171 -15.97 17.27 4.90
C LEU A 171 -15.44 18.63 5.37
N VAL A 172 -15.13 19.53 4.43
CA VAL A 172 -14.51 20.82 4.75
C VAL A 172 -15.51 21.77 5.41
N ARG A 173 -16.79 21.78 4.99
CA ARG A 173 -17.84 22.60 5.61
C ARG A 173 -18.10 22.19 7.06
N GLU A 174 -18.05 20.90 7.34
CA GLU A 174 -18.33 20.37 8.68
C GLU A 174 -17.11 20.44 9.61
N LYS A 175 -15.94 19.97 9.15
CA LYS A 175 -14.76 19.73 10.02
C LYS A 175 -13.56 20.64 9.72
N GLY A 176 -13.66 21.48 8.70
CA GLY A 176 -12.60 22.39 8.26
C GLY A 176 -11.51 21.73 7.41
N LEU A 177 -10.47 22.50 7.06
CA LEU A 177 -9.40 22.08 6.13
C LEU A 177 -8.33 21.17 6.76
N PHE A 178 -8.38 20.94 8.07
CA PHE A 178 -7.34 20.29 8.87
C PHE A 178 -7.89 19.32 9.93
N SER A 179 -9.08 18.75 9.70
CA SER A 179 -9.72 17.79 10.62
C SER A 179 -8.79 16.64 11.03
N PHE A 180 -7.94 16.20 10.10
CA PHE A 180 -6.98 15.11 10.29
C PHE A 180 -5.98 15.28 11.44
N TYR A 181 -5.71 16.51 11.91
CA TYR A 181 -4.87 16.70 13.10
C TYR A 181 -5.57 16.32 14.41
N ARG A 182 -6.90 16.34 14.43
CA ARG A 182 -7.71 16.02 15.61
C ARG A 182 -8.34 14.63 15.50
N ASP A 183 -8.87 14.32 14.33
CA ASP A 183 -9.70 13.12 14.08
C ASP A 183 -8.88 11.96 13.48
N GLY A 184 -7.58 12.19 13.25
CA GLY A 184 -6.74 11.31 12.47
C GLY A 184 -6.96 11.42 10.97
N HIS A 185 -6.00 10.96 10.20
CA HIS A 185 -5.97 11.14 8.75
C HIS A 185 -6.97 10.27 7.98
N GLY A 186 -7.56 9.27 8.63
CA GLY A 186 -8.34 8.20 8.00
C GLY A 186 -9.49 8.69 7.14
N GLU A 187 -10.31 9.61 7.65
CA GLU A 187 -11.47 10.15 6.92
C GLU A 187 -11.04 10.99 5.72
N CYS A 188 -10.11 11.93 5.92
CA CYS A 188 -9.57 12.80 4.86
C CYS A 188 -8.90 11.97 3.76
N CYS A 189 -8.06 10.99 4.11
CA CYS A 189 -7.47 10.06 3.15
C CYS A 189 -8.53 9.16 2.50
N GLY A 190 -9.57 8.76 3.22
CA GLY A 190 -10.70 8.01 2.69
C GLY A 190 -11.32 8.71 1.49
N ILE A 191 -11.73 9.97 1.68
CA ILE A 191 -12.32 10.82 0.64
C ILE A 191 -11.30 11.18 -0.44
N ARG A 192 -10.12 11.68 -0.05
CA ARG A 192 -9.19 12.30 -0.99
C ARG A 192 -8.33 11.32 -1.77
N LYS A 193 -8.19 10.09 -1.29
CA LYS A 193 -7.16 9.15 -1.78
C LYS A 193 -7.72 7.75 -2.02
N VAL A 194 -8.40 7.17 -1.03
CA VAL A 194 -8.88 5.78 -1.10
C VAL A 194 -10.03 5.62 -2.09
N ARG A 195 -11.04 6.50 -2.05
CA ARG A 195 -12.18 6.43 -2.98
C ARG A 195 -11.77 6.67 -4.45
N PRO A 196 -10.94 7.69 -4.79
CA PRO A 196 -10.43 7.86 -6.15
C PRO A 196 -9.56 6.68 -6.60
N LEU A 197 -8.73 6.13 -5.70
CA LEU A 197 -7.97 4.92 -6.01
C LEU A 197 -8.89 3.75 -6.34
N LYS A 198 -9.90 3.48 -5.51
CA LYS A 198 -10.86 2.38 -5.73
C LYS A 198 -11.52 2.50 -7.11
N LYS A 199 -11.95 3.72 -7.49
CA LYS A 199 -12.52 4.00 -8.82
C LYS A 199 -11.54 3.69 -9.96
N LYS A 200 -10.27 4.04 -9.79
CA LYS A 200 -9.23 3.75 -10.79
C LYS A 200 -8.91 2.26 -10.90
N LEU A 201 -8.80 1.57 -9.76
CA LEU A 201 -8.47 0.14 -9.70
C LEU A 201 -9.61 -0.74 -10.23
N SER A 202 -10.88 -0.32 -10.10
CA SER A 202 -12.02 -1.01 -10.73
C SER A 202 -12.00 -1.02 -12.26
N CYS A 203 -11.02 -0.36 -12.88
CA CYS A 203 -10.79 -0.39 -14.33
C CYS A 203 -9.55 -1.20 -14.74
N LEU A 204 -8.87 -1.85 -13.78
CA LEU A 204 -7.60 -2.55 -13.98
C LEU A 204 -7.69 -3.99 -13.45
N ARG A 205 -6.90 -4.89 -14.03
CA ARG A 205 -6.71 -6.26 -13.51
C ARG A 205 -5.44 -6.39 -12.67
N ALA A 206 -4.48 -5.50 -12.87
CA ALA A 206 -3.30 -5.42 -12.03
C ALA A 206 -2.86 -3.97 -11.79
N TRP A 207 -2.05 -3.76 -10.76
CA TRP A 207 -1.39 -2.49 -10.51
C TRP A 207 -0.01 -2.70 -9.88
N ILE A 208 0.90 -1.77 -10.17
CA ILE A 208 2.29 -1.79 -9.73
C ILE A 208 2.51 -0.65 -8.75
N THR A 209 3.10 -0.91 -7.58
CA THR A 209 3.38 0.10 -6.56
C THR A 209 4.84 0.09 -6.13
N GLY A 210 5.35 1.25 -5.71
CA GLY A 210 6.72 1.40 -5.17
C GLY A 210 6.84 1.06 -3.68
N GLN A 211 5.92 0.27 -3.13
CA GLN A 211 5.95 -0.09 -1.71
C GLN A 211 7.16 -0.98 -1.39
N ARG A 212 7.91 -0.62 -0.34
CA ARG A 212 9.05 -1.41 0.15
C ARG A 212 8.90 -1.82 1.60
N LYS A 213 9.61 -2.88 1.99
CA LYS A 213 9.61 -3.38 3.37
C LYS A 213 10.25 -2.41 4.35
N ASP A 214 11.29 -1.71 3.94
CA ASP A 214 12.07 -0.79 4.79
C ASP A 214 11.38 0.55 5.07
N GLN A 215 10.29 0.87 4.36
CA GLN A 215 9.57 2.16 4.50
C GLN A 215 8.75 2.27 5.78
N SER A 216 8.55 1.18 6.51
CA SER A 216 7.94 1.22 7.84
C SER A 216 8.42 0.06 8.71
N PRO A 217 8.95 0.34 9.92
CA PRO A 217 9.48 -0.70 10.80
C PRO A 217 8.41 -1.67 11.30
N SER A 218 7.14 -1.23 11.36
CA SER A 218 6.06 -1.96 12.03
C SER A 218 4.92 -2.38 11.08
N THR A 219 4.74 -1.70 9.95
CA THR A 219 3.54 -1.88 9.10
C THR A 219 3.83 -2.40 7.69
N ARG A 220 5.11 -2.54 7.32
CA ARG A 220 5.52 -2.97 5.97
C ARG A 220 6.55 -4.10 5.96
N SER A 221 6.91 -4.66 7.11
CA SER A 221 7.83 -5.79 7.24
C SER A 221 7.45 -6.99 6.34
N PHE A 222 6.15 -7.17 6.05
CA PHE A 222 5.62 -8.24 5.21
C PHE A 222 4.90 -7.72 3.95
N VAL A 223 5.64 -7.02 3.07
CA VAL A 223 5.15 -6.68 1.72
C VAL A 223 5.69 -7.69 0.71
N PRO A 224 4.85 -8.56 0.11
CA PRO A 224 5.30 -9.49 -0.93
C PRO A 224 5.54 -8.78 -2.26
N THR A 225 6.37 -9.37 -3.12
CA THR A 225 6.65 -8.85 -4.47
C THR A 225 5.44 -8.93 -5.41
N ILE A 226 4.55 -9.91 -5.21
CA ILE A 226 3.26 -10.06 -5.87
C ILE A 226 2.22 -10.61 -4.88
N GLN A 227 1.00 -10.10 -4.94
CA GLN A 227 -0.14 -10.62 -4.19
C GLN A 227 -1.46 -10.38 -4.92
N ILE A 228 -2.51 -11.08 -4.52
CA ILE A 228 -3.87 -10.59 -4.76
C ILE A 228 -4.09 -9.42 -3.80
N ASP A 229 -4.63 -8.31 -4.31
CA ASP A 229 -4.89 -7.14 -3.50
C ASP A 229 -5.93 -7.48 -2.40
N PRO A 230 -5.57 -7.32 -1.12
CA PRO A 230 -6.46 -7.67 -0.01
C PRO A 230 -7.53 -6.62 0.27
N THR A 231 -7.46 -5.44 -0.37
CA THR A 231 -8.32 -4.28 -0.06
C THR A 231 -9.26 -3.93 -1.20
N PHE A 232 -8.80 -4.06 -2.45
CA PHE A 232 -9.53 -3.63 -3.63
C PHE A 232 -9.78 -4.76 -4.61
N GLU A 233 -10.94 -4.71 -5.24
CA GLU A 233 -11.28 -5.54 -6.39
C GLU A 233 -10.88 -4.82 -7.68
N GLY A 234 -10.57 -5.64 -8.69
CA GLY A 234 -10.20 -5.17 -10.01
C GLY A 234 -11.43 -4.98 -10.90
N LYS A 235 -11.15 -4.91 -12.19
CA LYS A 235 -12.15 -4.81 -13.25
C LYS A 235 -13.25 -5.87 -13.09
N ASP A 236 -14.50 -5.45 -13.24
CA ASP A 236 -15.69 -6.31 -13.17
C ASP A 236 -15.82 -7.10 -11.86
N GLY A 237 -15.29 -6.59 -10.74
CA GLY A 237 -15.34 -7.25 -9.42
C GLY A 237 -14.40 -8.45 -9.32
N THR A 238 -13.42 -8.57 -10.22
CA THR A 238 -12.47 -9.68 -10.21
C THR A 238 -11.33 -9.46 -9.21
N LYS A 239 -10.53 -10.51 -8.96
CA LYS A 239 -9.29 -10.40 -8.19
C LYS A 239 -8.36 -9.37 -8.84
N LEU A 240 -7.87 -8.40 -8.07
CA LEU A 240 -6.86 -7.45 -8.51
C LEU A 240 -5.47 -7.98 -8.15
N PHE A 241 -4.53 -8.01 -9.10
CA PHE A 241 -3.14 -8.36 -8.79
C PHE A 241 -2.33 -7.12 -8.43
N LYS A 242 -1.60 -7.16 -7.32
CA LYS A 242 -0.73 -6.08 -6.86
C LYS A 242 0.72 -6.52 -6.93
N PHE A 243 1.51 -5.78 -7.68
CA PHE A 243 2.96 -5.97 -7.79
C PHE A 243 3.69 -4.91 -6.97
N ASN A 244 4.69 -5.33 -6.21
CA ASN A 244 5.59 -4.45 -5.45
C ASN A 244 7.05 -4.78 -5.84
N PRO A 245 7.52 -4.37 -7.05
CA PRO A 245 8.85 -4.74 -7.54
C PRO A 245 10.00 -4.30 -6.62
N LEU A 246 9.79 -3.20 -5.88
CA LEU A 246 10.78 -2.65 -4.95
C LEU A 246 10.68 -3.25 -3.54
N ALA A 247 9.83 -4.27 -3.30
CA ALA A 247 9.55 -4.79 -1.95
C ALA A 247 10.81 -5.11 -1.14
N ASN A 248 11.80 -5.72 -1.80
CA ASN A 248 13.06 -6.16 -1.20
C ASN A 248 14.23 -5.18 -1.39
N GLN A 249 14.00 -4.01 -1.99
CA GLN A 249 15.03 -2.98 -2.14
C GLN A 249 15.07 -2.10 -0.90
N SER A 250 16.27 -1.67 -0.49
CA SER A 250 16.44 -0.63 0.52
C SER A 250 16.33 0.77 -0.10
N SER A 251 16.03 1.77 0.71
CA SER A 251 16.04 3.19 0.34
C SER A 251 17.39 3.58 -0.26
N GLU A 252 18.50 3.09 0.32
CA GLU A 252 19.85 3.33 -0.20
C GLU A 252 20.04 2.78 -1.61
N GLN A 253 19.57 1.57 -1.89
CA GLN A 253 19.65 0.97 -3.23
C GLN A 253 18.84 1.78 -4.25
N VAL A 254 17.61 2.16 -3.88
CA VAL A 254 16.73 2.98 -4.74
C VAL A 254 17.37 4.33 -5.03
N TRP A 255 17.88 5.02 -4.02
CA TRP A 255 18.56 6.30 -4.17
C TRP A 255 19.86 6.21 -4.97
N SER A 256 20.61 5.12 -4.80
CA SER A 256 21.81 4.87 -5.59
C SER A 256 21.47 4.74 -7.07
N MET A 257 20.36 4.07 -7.41
CA MET A 257 19.87 3.99 -8.79
C MET A 257 19.39 5.35 -9.32
N ILE A 258 18.61 6.11 -8.55
CA ILE A 258 18.14 7.45 -8.94
C ILE A 258 19.33 8.34 -9.31
N ARG A 259 20.39 8.35 -8.48
CA ARG A 259 21.60 9.13 -8.73
C ARG A 259 22.41 8.60 -9.91
N ALA A 260 22.66 7.29 -9.96
CA ALA A 260 23.51 6.70 -11.00
C ALA A 260 22.93 6.84 -12.42
N LEU A 261 21.61 6.90 -12.53
CA LEU A 261 20.90 7.07 -13.80
C LEU A 261 20.40 8.50 -14.04
N GLU A 262 20.77 9.43 -13.16
CA GLU A 262 20.36 10.85 -13.21
C GLU A 262 18.84 11.02 -13.39
N LEU A 263 18.05 10.17 -12.73
CA LEU A 263 16.60 10.21 -12.84
C LEU A 263 16.07 11.50 -12.20
N PRO A 264 15.01 12.13 -12.76
CA PRO A 264 14.38 13.25 -12.10
C PRO A 264 13.79 12.77 -10.76
N TYR A 265 13.93 13.57 -9.71
CA TYR A 265 13.32 13.33 -8.41
C TYR A 265 12.69 14.62 -7.86
N ASN A 266 11.87 14.49 -6.82
CA ASN A 266 11.20 15.61 -6.17
C ASN A 266 12.21 16.47 -5.39
N GLU A 267 12.24 17.78 -5.64
CA GLU A 267 13.18 18.72 -5.00
C GLU A 267 13.04 18.79 -3.46
N LEU A 268 11.92 18.33 -2.90
CA LEU A 268 11.78 18.20 -1.44
C LEU A 268 12.79 17.24 -0.82
N HIS A 269 13.31 16.27 -1.57
CA HIS A 269 14.36 15.38 -1.08
C HIS A 269 15.65 16.13 -0.73
N GLU A 270 15.93 17.27 -1.37
CA GLU A 270 17.06 18.15 -1.04
C GLU A 270 16.81 19.00 0.21
N ARG A 271 15.58 18.95 0.74
CA ARG A 271 15.11 19.73 1.89
C ARG A 271 14.80 18.85 3.10
N GLY A 272 15.34 17.63 3.13
CA GLY A 272 15.20 16.68 4.25
C GLY A 272 13.90 15.87 4.25
N PHE A 273 13.09 15.92 3.19
CA PHE A 273 11.93 15.06 3.06
C PHE A 273 12.35 13.71 2.50
N VAL A 274 12.29 12.65 3.30
CA VAL A 274 12.55 11.27 2.82
C VAL A 274 11.25 10.64 2.32
N SER A 275 10.20 10.58 3.15
CA SER A 275 8.87 10.13 2.74
C SER A 275 7.98 11.32 2.37
N ILE A 276 7.48 11.38 1.13
CA ILE A 276 6.65 12.49 0.64
C ILE A 276 5.17 12.09 0.56
N GLY A 277 4.29 13.01 0.94
CA GLY A 277 2.85 12.89 0.80
C GLY A 277 2.18 14.23 0.54
N CYS A 278 0.95 14.39 1.04
CA CYS A 278 0.27 15.68 1.05
C CYS A 278 1.02 16.66 1.95
N GLU A 279 1.08 17.92 1.54
CA GLU A 279 1.77 19.01 2.25
C GLU A 279 1.43 19.07 3.75
N PRO A 280 0.15 19.11 4.17
CA PRO A 280 -0.14 19.30 5.59
C PRO A 280 0.14 18.04 6.44
N CYS A 281 0.38 16.90 5.81
CA CYS A 281 0.58 15.61 6.48
C CYS A 281 2.00 15.05 6.30
N THR A 282 2.92 15.88 5.83
CA THR A 282 4.32 15.52 5.60
C THR A 282 5.26 16.58 6.19
N ARG A 283 6.34 16.15 6.84
CA ARG A 283 7.42 17.03 7.30
C ARG A 283 8.79 16.39 7.01
N PRO A 284 9.87 17.18 6.94
CA PRO A 284 11.21 16.62 6.84
C PRO A 284 11.55 15.85 8.12
N VAL A 285 12.52 14.94 8.01
CA VAL A 285 13.06 14.16 9.13
C VAL A 285 14.49 14.60 9.44
N LEU A 286 14.90 14.40 10.68
CA LEU A 286 16.28 14.66 11.12
C LEU A 286 17.24 13.57 10.59
N PRO A 287 18.55 13.82 10.59
CA PRO A 287 19.54 12.78 10.33
C PRO A 287 19.30 11.54 11.22
N ASN A 288 19.31 10.35 10.61
CA ASN A 288 19.06 9.05 11.25
C ASN A 288 17.65 8.83 11.81
N GLN A 289 16.72 9.78 11.64
CA GLN A 289 15.32 9.56 11.96
C GLN A 289 14.65 8.72 10.87
N HIS A 290 13.77 7.80 11.26
CA HIS A 290 13.14 6.90 10.31
C HIS A 290 12.21 7.66 9.35
N GLU A 291 12.21 7.34 8.05
CA GLU A 291 11.45 8.07 7.02
C GLU A 291 9.95 8.22 7.34
N ARG A 292 9.38 7.21 7.99
CA ARG A 292 7.97 7.18 8.38
C ARG A 292 7.59 8.21 9.43
N GLU A 293 8.54 8.69 10.23
CA GLU A 293 8.31 9.71 11.25
C GLU A 293 8.00 11.10 10.66
N GLY A 294 8.29 11.31 9.38
CA GLY A 294 7.86 12.48 8.62
C GLY A 294 6.38 12.45 8.24
N ARG A 295 5.66 11.34 8.48
CA ARG A 295 4.27 11.13 8.04
C ARG A 295 3.33 10.99 9.22
N TRP A 296 2.23 11.74 9.22
CA TRP A 296 1.22 11.71 10.30
C TRP A 296 1.85 11.71 11.68
N TRP A 297 2.82 12.62 11.89
CA TRP A 297 3.69 12.60 13.07
C TRP A 297 2.95 12.81 14.40
N TRP A 298 1.71 13.32 14.33
CA TRP A 298 0.82 13.52 15.47
C TRP A 298 0.04 12.25 15.87
N GLU A 299 0.03 11.21 15.03
CA GLU A 299 -0.65 9.94 15.31
C GLU A 299 0.29 8.90 15.93
N GLU A 300 -0.30 7.93 16.63
CA GLU A 300 0.42 6.77 17.16
C GLU A 300 1.06 5.93 16.04
N ALA A 301 2.23 5.35 16.31
CA ALA A 301 3.05 4.67 15.31
C ALA A 301 2.32 3.52 14.56
N THR A 302 1.39 2.83 15.22
CA THR A 302 0.60 1.74 14.64
C THR A 302 -0.50 2.22 13.67
N GLN A 303 -0.83 3.51 13.68
CA GLN A 303 -1.89 4.09 12.86
C GLN A 303 -1.37 4.83 11.63
N LYS A 304 -0.05 4.93 11.45
CA LYS A 304 0.58 5.73 10.39
C LYS A 304 0.53 5.08 9.01
N GLU A 305 -0.50 4.30 8.65
CA GLU A 305 -0.69 3.77 7.29
C GLU A 305 -1.95 4.31 6.63
N CYS A 306 -1.78 4.71 5.38
CA CYS A 306 -2.90 5.15 4.57
C CYS A 306 -3.81 3.96 4.19
N GLY A 307 -5.10 4.24 4.01
CA GLY A 307 -6.11 3.30 3.52
C GLY A 307 -5.78 2.52 2.24
N LEU A 308 -4.76 2.90 1.46
CA LEU A 308 -4.39 2.18 0.23
C LEU A 308 -3.79 0.79 0.46
N HIS A 309 -3.22 0.53 1.62
CA HIS A 309 -2.47 -0.70 1.88
C HIS A 309 -2.89 -1.37 3.18
N LYS A 310 -4.07 -1.01 3.71
CA LYS A 310 -4.56 -1.51 5.00
C LYS A 310 -4.74 -3.02 5.04
N GLY A 311 -5.05 -3.68 3.92
CA GLY A 311 -5.15 -5.13 3.91
C GLY A 311 -3.82 -5.87 4.15
N ASN A 312 -2.67 -5.19 4.03
CA ASN A 312 -1.38 -5.76 4.46
C ASN A 312 -1.14 -5.60 5.97
N LEU A 313 -1.93 -4.76 6.65
CA LEU A 313 -1.96 -4.65 8.11
C LEU A 313 -2.87 -5.72 8.72
N SER A 314 -3.89 -6.17 7.98
CA SER A 314 -4.74 -7.27 8.40
C SER A 314 -3.99 -8.58 8.19
N SER A 315 -3.28 -8.94 9.24
CA SER A 315 -2.79 -10.21 9.71
C SER A 315 -3.66 -11.46 9.50
N SER A 316 -4.63 -11.54 8.58
CA SER A 316 -5.56 -12.69 8.55
C SER A 316 -4.86 -14.05 8.27
N GLY A 317 -3.76 -14.05 7.50
CA GLY A 317 -2.93 -15.24 7.27
C GLY A 317 -1.81 -15.44 8.29
N THR A 318 -1.26 -14.36 8.84
CA THR A 318 -0.07 -14.39 9.72
C THR A 318 -0.46 -14.47 11.20
N GLU A 319 -1.54 -13.80 11.63
CA GLU A 319 -2.11 -13.93 12.98
C GLU A 319 -2.72 -15.31 13.19
N ALA A 320 -3.35 -15.91 12.16
CA ALA A 320 -3.82 -17.30 12.26
C ALA A 320 -2.66 -18.26 12.54
N LYS A 321 -1.52 -18.09 11.86
CA LYS A 321 -0.30 -18.89 12.09
C LYS A 321 0.35 -18.58 13.44
N ALA A 322 0.47 -17.31 13.81
CA ALA A 322 1.03 -16.89 15.10
C ALA A 322 0.16 -17.36 16.28
N SER A 323 -1.17 -17.30 16.14
CA SER A 323 -2.11 -17.85 17.12
C SER A 323 -1.95 -19.35 17.26
N GLN A 324 -1.91 -20.09 16.14
CA GLN A 324 -1.64 -21.54 16.17
C GLN A 324 -0.31 -21.87 16.85
N GLN A 325 0.74 -21.09 16.58
CA GLN A 325 2.05 -21.28 17.20
C GLN A 325 2.02 -21.01 18.71
N VAL A 326 1.40 -19.90 19.16
CA VAL A 326 1.24 -19.59 20.59
C VAL A 326 0.41 -20.67 21.29
N ASP A 327 -0.68 -21.13 20.65
CA ASP A 327 -1.54 -22.21 21.17
C ASP A 327 -0.78 -23.53 21.32
N ALA A 328 0.00 -23.93 20.31
CA ALA A 328 0.81 -25.14 20.36
C ALA A 328 1.86 -25.07 21.49
N LEU A 329 2.59 -23.96 21.58
CA LEU A 329 3.61 -23.76 22.61
C LEU A 329 3.01 -23.84 24.02
N ILE A 330 1.89 -23.17 24.27
CA ILE A 330 1.22 -23.17 25.57
C ILE A 330 0.65 -24.56 25.91
N LYS A 331 0.16 -25.30 24.92
CA LYS A 331 -0.44 -26.63 25.10
C LYS A 331 0.60 -27.71 25.37
N ASP A 332 1.70 -27.70 24.62
CA ASP A 332 2.66 -28.81 24.59
C ASP A 332 3.71 -28.70 25.69
N GLU A 333 3.96 -27.49 26.22
CA GLU A 333 4.98 -27.24 27.22
C GLU A 333 4.36 -26.92 28.60
N PRO A 334 4.88 -27.51 29.69
CA PRO A 334 4.33 -27.28 31.04
C PRO A 334 4.57 -25.86 31.54
N ILE A 335 5.67 -25.23 31.11
CA ILE A 335 5.99 -23.83 31.39
C ILE A 335 6.58 -23.20 30.14
N VAL A 336 6.01 -22.07 29.73
CA VAL A 336 6.51 -21.26 28.60
C VAL A 336 6.78 -19.85 29.08
N VAL A 337 7.93 -19.32 28.69
CA VAL A 337 8.35 -17.95 28.95
C VAL A 337 8.58 -17.26 27.62
N PHE A 338 7.71 -16.31 27.28
CA PHE A 338 7.95 -15.37 26.18
C PHE A 338 8.77 -14.19 26.70
N ALA A 339 9.94 -13.96 26.12
CA ALA A 339 10.94 -13.03 26.63
C ALA A 339 11.57 -12.19 25.53
N ARG A 340 12.24 -11.09 25.90
CA ARG A 340 13.19 -10.38 25.04
C ARG A 340 14.61 -10.49 25.58
N SER A 341 15.61 -10.52 24.71
CA SER A 341 17.02 -10.69 25.12
C SER A 341 17.58 -9.51 25.93
N ASP A 342 17.05 -8.30 25.71
CA ASP A 342 17.43 -7.06 26.39
C ASP A 342 16.69 -6.81 27.72
N CYS A 343 15.65 -7.59 28.03
CA CYS A 343 14.78 -7.33 29.18
C CYS A 343 15.37 -7.81 30.52
N PRO A 344 15.54 -6.93 31.52
CA PRO A 344 16.07 -7.31 32.84
C PRO A 344 15.13 -8.23 33.63
N PHE A 345 13.81 -8.02 33.54
CA PHE A 345 12.81 -8.85 34.21
C PHE A 345 12.74 -10.27 33.60
N CYS A 346 13.01 -10.42 32.31
CA CYS A 346 13.15 -11.73 31.69
C CYS A 346 14.37 -12.48 32.23
N LYS A 347 15.50 -11.80 32.43
CA LYS A 347 16.70 -12.38 33.03
C LYS A 347 16.45 -12.84 34.47
N GLN A 348 15.73 -12.04 35.26
CA GLN A 348 15.33 -12.40 36.62
C GLN A 348 14.41 -13.63 36.63
N ALA A 349 13.39 -13.67 35.76
CA ALA A 349 12.49 -14.81 35.66
C ALA A 349 13.22 -16.11 35.30
N LYS A 350 14.14 -16.06 34.34
CA LYS A 350 15.01 -17.19 33.96
C LYS A 350 15.84 -17.66 35.15
N ALA A 351 16.56 -16.74 35.80
CA ALA A 351 17.43 -17.07 36.93
C ALA A 351 16.68 -17.73 38.09
N LEU A 352 15.44 -17.29 38.39
CA LEU A 352 14.61 -17.90 39.41
C LEU A 352 14.18 -19.33 39.03
N LEU A 353 13.71 -19.54 37.80
CA LEU A 353 13.31 -20.87 37.32
C LEU A 353 14.51 -21.85 37.29
N ASP A 354 15.67 -21.36 36.85
CA ASP A 354 16.92 -22.12 36.82
C ASP A 354 17.37 -22.49 38.25
N ALA A 355 17.32 -21.54 39.20
CA ALA A 355 17.68 -21.78 40.59
C ALA A 355 16.78 -22.82 41.26
N LEU A 356 15.51 -22.91 40.85
CA LEU A 356 14.56 -23.92 41.31
C LEU A 356 14.66 -25.25 40.54
N SER A 357 15.57 -25.34 39.56
CA SER A 357 15.73 -26.51 38.66
C SER A 357 14.43 -26.89 37.95
N ILE A 358 13.61 -25.89 37.61
CA ILE A 358 12.35 -26.07 36.89
C ILE A 358 12.63 -25.96 35.39
N ALA A 359 12.25 -26.98 34.62
CA ALA A 359 12.34 -26.92 33.16
C ALA A 359 11.26 -25.99 32.57
N TYR A 360 11.64 -25.15 31.61
CA TYR A 360 10.74 -24.27 30.87
C TYR A 360 11.18 -24.11 29.43
N LYS A 361 10.21 -23.81 28.55
CA LYS A 361 10.46 -23.42 27.17
C LYS A 361 10.61 -21.91 27.09
N LEU A 362 11.74 -21.44 26.57
CA LEU A 362 11.99 -20.03 26.33
C LEU A 362 11.77 -19.68 24.86
N ILE A 363 10.99 -18.61 24.61
CA ILE A 363 10.79 -18.03 23.29
C ILE A 363 11.26 -16.59 23.33
N GLU A 364 12.37 -16.30 22.64
CA GLU A 364 12.91 -14.94 22.52
C GLU A 364 12.24 -14.24 21.33
N ILE A 365 11.22 -13.42 21.65
CA ILE A 365 10.36 -12.79 20.63
C ILE A 365 11.12 -11.78 19.77
N ASP A 366 12.27 -11.28 20.21
CA ASP A 366 13.13 -10.39 19.45
C ASP A 366 14.06 -11.13 18.47
N LYS A 367 14.12 -12.46 18.52
CA LYS A 367 15.00 -13.29 17.66
C LYS A 367 14.23 -14.19 16.70
N VAL A 368 12.91 -14.23 16.78
CA VAL A 368 12.06 -15.01 15.88
C VAL A 368 11.46 -14.09 14.82
N GLU A 369 11.41 -14.57 13.58
CA GLU A 369 10.98 -13.79 12.42
C GLU A 369 9.57 -13.20 12.57
N ASN A 370 8.67 -13.88 13.28
CA ASN A 370 7.29 -13.47 13.52
C ASN A 370 7.03 -12.96 14.97
N GLY A 371 8.06 -12.41 15.61
CA GLY A 371 8.01 -12.01 17.02
C GLY A 371 7.00 -10.92 17.37
N ALA A 372 6.77 -9.99 16.44
CA ALA A 372 5.79 -8.92 16.62
C ALA A 372 4.36 -9.46 16.67
N GLU A 373 4.06 -10.43 15.80
CA GLU A 373 2.76 -11.09 15.70
C GLU A 373 2.48 -11.97 16.92
N LEU A 374 3.50 -12.67 17.43
CA LEU A 374 3.37 -13.43 18.69
C LEU A 374 3.02 -12.49 19.85
N LEU A 375 3.65 -11.32 19.93
CA LEU A 375 3.37 -10.35 20.99
C LEU A 375 1.96 -9.76 20.88
N GLU A 376 1.48 -9.49 19.67
CA GLU A 376 0.11 -9.02 19.43
C GLU A 376 -0.93 -10.08 19.84
N VAL A 377 -0.71 -11.35 19.47
CA VAL A 377 -1.57 -12.47 19.89
C VAL A 377 -1.57 -12.60 21.42
N LEU A 378 -0.39 -12.52 22.05
CA LEU A 378 -0.27 -12.57 23.51
C LEU A 378 -1.01 -11.42 24.18
N GLN A 379 -0.91 -10.19 23.66
CA GLN A 379 -1.65 -9.04 24.16
C GLN A 379 -3.16 -9.26 24.06
N LYS A 380 -3.66 -9.73 22.91
CA LYS A 380 -5.09 -10.03 22.71
C LYS A 380 -5.60 -11.11 23.67
N ARG A 381 -4.79 -12.15 23.92
CA ARG A 381 -5.17 -13.28 24.77
C ARG A 381 -5.07 -13.00 26.27
N THR A 382 -4.02 -12.30 26.67
CA THR A 382 -3.64 -12.14 28.09
C THR A 382 -3.92 -10.74 28.64
N GLY A 383 -4.15 -9.76 27.77
CA GLY A 383 -4.18 -8.34 28.12
C GLY A 383 -2.80 -7.73 28.38
N GLN A 384 -1.72 -8.52 28.36
CA GLN A 384 -0.37 -8.08 28.68
C GLN A 384 0.48 -7.92 27.41
N ASN A 385 0.93 -6.68 27.14
CA ASN A 385 1.83 -6.36 26.02
C ASN A 385 3.32 -6.31 26.43
N THR A 386 3.62 -6.65 27.70
CA THR A 386 4.96 -6.59 28.27
C THR A 386 5.55 -8.00 28.44
N VAL A 387 6.87 -8.09 28.37
CA VAL A 387 7.63 -9.30 28.67
C VAL A 387 8.31 -9.20 30.04
N PRO A 388 8.54 -10.32 30.77
CA PRO A 388 8.19 -11.68 30.39
C PRO A 388 6.68 -11.92 30.43
N ASN A 389 6.17 -12.75 29.52
CA ASN A 389 4.80 -13.25 29.54
C ASN A 389 4.87 -14.77 29.81
N ILE A 390 4.38 -15.19 30.97
CA ILE A 390 4.68 -16.50 31.55
C ILE A 390 3.40 -17.33 31.67
N PHE A 391 3.47 -18.56 31.17
CA PHE A 391 2.41 -19.55 31.29
C PHE A 391 2.90 -20.75 32.08
N ILE A 392 2.05 -21.23 32.99
CA ILE A 392 2.28 -22.46 33.76
C ILE A 392 1.03 -23.31 33.61
N SER A 393 1.18 -24.54 33.11
CA SER A 393 0.07 -25.48 32.89
C SER A 393 -1.09 -24.84 32.10
N GLN A 394 -0.76 -24.20 30.98
CA GLN A 394 -1.69 -23.48 30.10
C GLN A 394 -2.35 -22.22 30.69
N LYS A 395 -2.13 -21.92 31.98
CA LYS A 395 -2.67 -20.72 32.64
C LYS A 395 -1.66 -19.56 32.54
N HIS A 396 -2.14 -18.41 32.08
CA HIS A 396 -1.35 -17.19 32.10
C HIS A 396 -1.16 -16.69 33.53
N ILE A 397 0.09 -16.46 33.93
CA ILE A 397 0.46 -16.02 35.28
C ILE A 397 0.77 -14.52 35.31
N GLY A 398 1.27 -13.96 34.21
CA GLY A 398 1.73 -12.58 34.13
C GLY A 398 3.23 -12.50 33.86
N GLY A 399 3.89 -11.49 34.43
CA GLY A 399 5.33 -11.27 34.29
C GLY A 399 6.13 -11.65 35.54
N TRP A 400 7.30 -11.02 35.67
CA TRP A 400 8.24 -11.28 36.77
C TRP A 400 7.58 -11.12 38.14
N THR A 401 6.84 -10.02 38.37
CA THR A 401 6.22 -9.72 39.66
C THR A 401 5.27 -10.83 40.12
N GLN A 402 4.47 -11.39 39.20
CA GLN A 402 3.54 -12.46 39.53
C GLN A 402 4.28 -13.78 39.79
N LEU A 403 5.32 -14.07 39.02
CA LEU A 403 6.16 -15.25 39.25
C LEU A 403 6.85 -15.18 40.63
N GLU A 404 7.43 -14.03 40.96
CA GLU A 404 8.08 -13.80 42.26
C GLU A 404 7.09 -13.96 43.42
N GLN A 405 5.87 -13.42 43.29
CA GLN A 405 4.83 -13.59 44.31
C GLN A 405 4.43 -15.05 44.51
N LEU A 406 4.34 -15.86 43.45
CA LEU A 406 4.07 -17.29 43.58
C LEU A 406 5.21 -18.03 44.30
N TYR A 407 6.46 -17.61 44.07
CA TYR A 407 7.61 -18.18 44.75
C TYR A 407 7.61 -17.85 46.24
N GLN A 408 7.38 -16.58 46.58
CA GLN A 408 7.31 -16.13 47.98
C GLN A 408 6.15 -16.79 48.76
N LYS A 409 5.04 -17.08 48.08
CA LYS A 409 3.90 -17.83 48.66
C LYS A 409 4.16 -19.35 48.75
N GLY A 410 5.32 -19.83 48.28
CA GLY A 410 5.67 -21.25 48.28
C GLY A 410 4.88 -22.10 47.29
N LEU A 411 4.20 -21.47 46.33
CA LEU A 411 3.34 -22.09 45.31
C LEU A 411 4.12 -22.51 44.05
N LEU A 412 5.38 -22.06 43.90
CA LEU A 412 6.32 -22.55 42.91
C LEU A 412 7.26 -23.57 43.56
N ARG A 413 7.01 -24.87 43.33
CA ARG A 413 7.90 -25.95 43.75
C ARG A 413 8.18 -26.92 42.61
N ALA A 414 9.42 -27.38 42.51
CA ALA A 414 9.76 -28.52 41.67
C ALA A 414 9.28 -29.81 42.36
N ASN A 415 8.33 -30.52 41.75
CA ASN A 415 7.95 -31.86 42.21
C ASN A 415 8.88 -32.92 41.60
N SER A 416 9.00 -34.08 42.25
CA SER A 416 9.83 -35.22 41.83
C SER A 416 9.50 -35.77 40.43
N ASP A 417 8.32 -35.45 39.89
CA ASP A 417 7.85 -35.83 38.53
C ASP A 417 7.83 -34.66 37.52
N ARG A 418 8.49 -33.53 37.80
CA ARG A 418 8.55 -32.33 36.91
C ARG A 418 7.18 -31.77 36.48
N ARG A 419 6.11 -31.97 37.26
CA ARG A 419 4.81 -31.30 37.07
C ARG A 419 4.62 -30.21 38.11
N VAL A 420 4.55 -28.94 37.68
CA VAL A 420 4.09 -27.83 38.52
C VAL A 420 2.57 -27.90 38.58
N GLN A 421 2.00 -28.01 39.78
CA GLN A 421 0.58 -27.78 40.01
C GLN A 421 0.44 -26.47 40.79
N LEU A 422 -0.25 -25.50 40.20
CA LEU A 422 -0.76 -24.36 40.95
C LEU A 422 -1.87 -24.91 41.86
N GLN A 423 -1.62 -25.02 43.16
CA GLN A 423 -2.70 -25.29 44.11
C GLN A 423 -3.62 -24.07 44.15
N ASN A 424 -4.94 -24.31 44.06
CA ASN A 424 -5.96 -23.28 44.19
C ASN A 424 -5.98 -22.67 45.59
#